data_AF-A0A840II85-F1
#
_entry.id   AF-A0A840II85-F1
#
_cell.length_a   1.000
_cell.length_b   1.000
_cell.length_c   1.000
_cell.angle_alpha   90.00
_cell.angle_beta   90.00
_cell.angle_gamma   90.00
#
_symmetry.space_group_name_H-M   'P 1'
#
loop_
_entity.id
_entity.type
_entity.pdbx_description
1 polymer ?
#
loop_
_entity_poly.entity_id
_entity_poly.type
_entity_poly.pdbx_seq_one_letter_code
_entity_poly.pdbx_strand_id
1 'polypeptide(L)'
;MNQTVRNVVIILALAAAVAVVPGGSNASDAILQTLVVVMLGALAYLAVRLYRERKSDLYGLGDRNRAILYGSAGMGTIALVGTDRMWDTGAGSIAWLALIALACFGVYHVYRRAREY
;
A
#
# COMPACT_ATOMS: atom_id res chain seq x y z
N MET A 1 40.45 25.87 -25.51
CA MET A 1 39.38 24.91 -25.89
C MET A 1 38.08 25.68 -26.01
N ASN A 2 37.49 25.75 -27.20
CA ASN A 2 36.34 26.61 -27.50
C ASN A 2 35.14 26.23 -26.61
N GLN A 3 34.43 27.19 -26.02
CA GLN A 3 33.42 26.93 -24.98
C GLN A 3 32.35 25.93 -25.45
N THR A 4 31.99 25.99 -26.73
CA THR A 4 31.06 25.06 -27.38
C THR A 4 31.56 23.61 -27.33
N VAL A 5 32.84 23.36 -27.62
CA VAL A 5 33.43 22.01 -27.60
C VAL A 5 33.42 21.45 -26.17
N ARG A 6 33.77 22.28 -25.18
CA ARG A 6 33.70 21.88 -23.77
C ARG A 6 32.27 21.55 -23.33
N ASN A 7 31.30 22.38 -23.70
CA ASN A 7 29.90 22.16 -23.35
C ASN A 7 29.33 20.90 -24.02
N VAL A 8 29.66 20.66 -25.30
CA VAL A 8 29.26 19.45 -26.03
C VAL A 8 29.87 18.20 -25.38
N VAL A 9 31.13 18.24 -24.98
CA VAL A 9 31.79 17.12 -24.28
C VAL A 9 31.14 16.85 -22.91
N ILE A 10 30.77 17.89 -22.16
CA ILE A 10 30.06 17.73 -20.87
C ILE A 10 28.68 17.10 -21.09
N ILE A 11 27.92 17.55 -22.09
CA ILE A 11 26.61 17.00 -22.40
C ILE A 11 26.72 15.52 -22.83
N LEU A 12 27.70 15.18 -23.67
CA LEU A 12 27.94 13.80 -24.10
C LEU A 12 28.39 12.91 -22.93
N ALA A 13 29.21 13.43 -22.01
CA ALA A 13 29.64 12.69 -20.82
C ALA A 13 28.47 12.43 -19.85
N LEU A 14 27.59 13.42 -19.65
CA LEU A 14 26.38 13.25 -18.85
C LEU A 14 25.40 12.28 -19.51
N ALA A 15 25.22 12.36 -20.83
CA ALA A 15 24.38 11.44 -21.59
C ALA A 15 24.91 10.00 -21.52
N ALA A 16 26.23 9.81 -21.61
CA ALA A 16 26.86 8.50 -21.44
C ALA A 16 26.64 7.97 -20.01
N ALA A 17 26.84 8.79 -18.97
CA ALA A 17 26.58 8.40 -17.59
C ALA A 17 25.11 7.96 -17.37
N VAL A 18 24.16 8.69 -17.96
CA VAL A 18 22.73 8.31 -17.92
C VAL A 18 22.45 7.02 -18.71
N ALA A 19 23.15 6.79 -19.82
CA ALA A 19 22.96 5.59 -20.65
C ALA A 19 23.53 4.31 -20.02
N VAL A 20 24.57 4.40 -19.18
CA VAL A 20 25.15 3.24 -18.47
C VAL A 20 24.42 2.95 -17.15
N VAL A 21 23.66 3.91 -16.61
CA VAL A 21 22.73 3.65 -15.51
C VAL A 21 21.52 2.90 -16.06
N PRO A 22 21.27 1.63 -15.67
CA PRO A 22 20.08 0.91 -16.10
C PRO A 22 18.85 1.53 -15.41
N GLY A 23 18.26 2.57 -16.00
CA GLY A 23 17.21 3.31 -15.28
C GLY A 23 16.32 4.30 -16.03
N GLY A 24 16.32 4.32 -17.37
CA GLY A 24 15.42 5.20 -18.13
C GLY A 24 13.92 4.99 -17.83
N SER A 25 13.51 3.74 -17.59
CA SER A 25 12.18 3.39 -17.05
C SER A 25 12.13 3.40 -15.50
N ASN A 26 13.25 3.06 -14.85
CA ASN A 26 13.27 2.77 -13.41
C ASN A 26 13.21 4.01 -12.52
N ALA A 27 13.62 5.19 -12.99
CA ALA A 27 13.60 6.37 -12.12
C ALA A 27 12.16 6.79 -11.76
N SER A 28 11.26 6.81 -12.75
CA SER A 28 9.84 7.13 -12.54
C SER A 28 9.14 6.05 -11.72
N ASP A 29 9.39 4.77 -12.03
CA ASP A 29 8.82 3.64 -11.29
C ASP A 29 9.35 3.59 -9.85
N ALA A 30 10.63 3.89 -9.63
CA ALA A 30 11.19 3.96 -8.28
C ALA A 30 10.58 5.10 -7.45
N ILE A 31 10.31 6.26 -8.07
CA ILE A 31 9.61 7.36 -7.39
C ILE A 31 8.20 6.93 -7.02
N LEU A 32 7.46 6.34 -7.95
CA LEU A 32 6.09 5.90 -7.72
C LEU A 32 6.03 4.79 -6.67
N GLN A 33 6.92 3.81 -6.74
CA GLN A 33 7.02 2.72 -5.77
C GLN A 33 7.45 3.23 -4.38
N THR A 34 8.39 4.17 -4.30
CA THR A 34 8.77 4.81 -3.03
C THR A 34 7.58 5.53 -2.42
N LEU A 35 6.81 6.27 -3.23
CA LEU A 35 5.62 6.99 -2.76
C LEU A 35 4.55 6.03 -2.25
N VAL A 36 4.30 4.91 -2.95
CA VAL A 36 3.39 3.86 -2.50
C VAL A 36 3.86 3.23 -1.18
N VAL A 37 5.14 2.90 -1.04
CA VAL A 37 5.69 2.32 0.18
C VAL A 37 5.57 3.29 1.36
N VAL A 38 5.87 4.58 1.15
CA VAL A 38 5.71 5.62 2.19
C VAL A 38 4.24 5.79 2.57
N MET A 39 3.32 5.81 1.60
CA MET A 39 1.88 5.87 1.85
C MET A 39 1.41 4.66 2.69
N LEU A 40 1.80 3.45 2.31
CA LEU A 40 1.46 2.24 3.05
C LEU A 40 2.06 2.26 4.46
N GLY A 41 3.30 2.73 4.61
CA GLY A 41 3.95 2.93 5.91
C GLY A 41 3.19 3.93 6.79
N ALA A 42 2.71 5.05 6.22
CA ALA A 42 1.91 6.03 6.93
C ALA A 42 0.55 5.47 7.36
N LEU A 43 -0.11 4.69 6.49
CA LEU A 43 -1.37 3.99 6.83
C LEU A 43 -1.16 2.96 7.94
N ALA A 44 -0.07 2.18 7.88
CA ALA A 44 0.28 1.23 8.94
C ALA A 44 0.55 1.95 10.26
N TYR A 45 1.29 3.06 10.23
CA TYR A 45 1.53 3.89 11.41
C TYR A 45 0.22 4.44 11.99
N LEU A 46 -0.68 4.94 11.15
CA LEU A 46 -1.99 5.43 11.56
C LEU A 46 -2.85 4.31 12.18
N ALA A 47 -2.82 3.11 11.61
CA ALA A 47 -3.50 1.95 12.17
C ALA A 47 -2.96 1.58 13.56
N VAL A 48 -1.63 1.57 13.75
CA VAL A 48 -1.01 1.33 15.06
C VAL A 48 -1.33 2.45 16.05
N ARG A 49 -1.31 3.70 15.60
CA ARG A 49 -1.66 4.86 16.42
C ARG A 49 -3.09 4.77 16.93
N LEU A 50 -4.03 4.52 16.01
CA LEU A 50 -5.46 4.36 16.33
C LEU A 50 -5.69 3.16 17.26
N TYR A 51 -4.99 2.04 17.03
CA TYR A 51 -5.03 0.88 17.92
C TYR A 51 -4.56 1.21 19.34
N ARG A 52 -3.49 2.00 19.48
CA ARG A 52 -2.98 2.44 20.80
C ARG A 52 -3.93 3.41 21.50
N GLU A 53 -4.57 4.31 20.77
CA GLU A 53 -5.57 5.25 21.32
C GLU A 53 -6.84 4.54 21.77
N ARG A 54 -7.34 3.60 20.97
CA ARG A 54 -8.60 2.86 21.20
C ARG A 54 -8.40 1.53 21.91
N LYS A 55 -7.23 1.31 22.51
CA LYS A 55 -6.86 0.03 23.13
C LYS A 55 -7.82 -0.36 24.26
N SER A 56 -8.23 0.62 25.07
CA SER A 56 -9.20 0.42 26.16
C SER A 56 -10.57 -0.05 25.63
N ASP A 57 -11.08 0.63 24.60
CA ASP A 57 -12.35 0.27 23.94
C ASP A 57 -12.27 -1.12 23.31
N LEU A 58 -11.10 -1.48 22.76
CA LEU A 58 -10.89 -2.78 22.13
C LEU A 58 -10.86 -3.95 23.11
N TYR A 59 -10.31 -3.75 24.32
CA TYR A 59 -10.34 -4.79 25.36
C TYR A 59 -11.74 -5.02 25.91
N GLY A 60 -12.62 -4.01 25.86
CA GLY A 60 -14.04 -4.18 26.20
C GLY A 60 -14.83 -5.02 25.19
N LEU A 61 -14.31 -5.21 23.98
CA LEU A 61 -15.07 -5.75 22.84
C LEU A 61 -15.26 -7.28 22.83
N GLY A 62 -14.68 -8.01 23.78
CA GLY A 62 -14.71 -9.48 23.82
C GLY A 62 -13.85 -10.15 22.75
N ASP A 63 -13.27 -11.31 23.06
CA ASP A 63 -12.24 -11.95 22.21
C ASP A 63 -12.75 -12.34 20.81
N ARG A 64 -14.04 -12.66 20.68
CA ARG A 64 -14.65 -13.02 19.38
C ARG A 64 -14.67 -11.83 18.40
N ASN A 65 -15.01 -10.63 18.86
CA ASN A 65 -15.06 -9.45 17.99
C ASN A 65 -13.65 -8.95 17.63
N ARG A 66 -12.68 -9.11 18.55
CA ARG A 66 -11.27 -8.84 18.27
C ARG A 66 -10.74 -9.75 17.16
N ALA A 67 -11.05 -11.04 17.22
CA ALA A 67 -10.65 -11.99 16.17
C ALA A 67 -11.25 -11.62 14.81
N ILE A 68 -12.53 -11.21 14.76
CA ILE A 68 -13.18 -10.76 13.52
C ILE A 68 -12.52 -9.50 12.97
N LEU A 69 -12.20 -8.51 13.82
CA LEU A 69 -11.55 -7.27 13.40
C LEU A 69 -10.14 -7.53 12.83
N TYR A 70 -9.34 -8.35 13.49
CA TYR A 70 -8.00 -8.68 12.99
C TYR A 70 -8.05 -9.57 11.75
N GLY A 71 -9.02 -10.49 11.69
CA GLY A 71 -9.27 -11.32 10.51
C GLY A 71 -9.67 -10.49 9.29
N SER A 72 -10.56 -9.52 9.45
CA SER A 72 -10.98 -8.62 8.36
C SER A 72 -9.84 -7.71 7.91
N ALA A 73 -9.04 -7.17 8.83
CA ALA A 73 -7.87 -6.37 8.50
C ALA A 73 -6.80 -7.18 7.75
N GLY A 74 -6.50 -8.39 8.20
CA GLY A 74 -5.57 -9.30 7.52
C GLY A 74 -6.07 -9.68 6.13
N MET A 75 -7.34 -10.04 6.01
CA MET A 75 -7.97 -10.36 4.72
C MET A 75 -7.93 -9.19 3.74
N GLY A 76 -8.26 -7.98 4.20
CA GLY A 76 -8.18 -6.77 3.38
C GLY A 76 -6.75 -6.49 2.91
N THR A 77 -5.76 -6.70 3.78
CA THR A 77 -4.33 -6.53 3.42
C THR A 77 -3.92 -7.51 2.32
N ILE A 78 -4.29 -8.79 2.44
CA ILE A 78 -3.99 -9.82 1.43
C ILE A 78 -4.65 -9.48 0.09
N ALA A 79 -5.91 -9.05 0.11
CA ALA A 79 -6.62 -8.64 -1.10
C ALA A 79 -5.91 -7.46 -1.79
N LEU A 80 -5.50 -6.44 -1.03
CA LEU A 80 -4.79 -5.27 -1.58
C LEU A 80 -3.43 -5.64 -2.18
N VAL A 81 -2.64 -6.47 -1.52
CA VAL A 81 -1.33 -6.92 -2.03
C VAL A 81 -1.48 -7.81 -3.27
N GLY A 82 -2.54 -8.62 -3.32
CA GLY A 82 -2.81 -9.52 -4.44
C GLY A 82 -3.52 -8.88 -5.63
N THR A 83 -3.80 -7.57 -5.59
CA THR A 83 -4.64 -6.88 -6.59
C THR A 83 -4.17 -7.14 -8.02
N ASP A 84 -2.92 -6.85 -8.36
CA ASP A 84 -2.43 -7.00 -9.75
C ASP A 84 -2.64 -8.44 -10.27
N ARG A 85 -2.27 -9.44 -9.48
CA ARG A 85 -2.40 -10.87 -9.85
C ARG A 85 -3.85 -11.35 -9.90
N MET A 86 -4.73 -10.81 -9.05
CA MET A 86 -6.14 -11.18 -9.05
C MET A 86 -6.88 -10.58 -10.24
N TRP A 87 -6.53 -9.35 -10.64
CA TRP A 87 -7.17 -8.66 -11.74
C TRP A 87 -6.74 -9.15 -13.13
N ASP A 88 -5.65 -9.92 -13.23
CA ASP A 88 -5.26 -10.63 -14.47
C ASP A 88 -6.29 -11.64 -14.97
N THR A 89 -7.19 -12.12 -14.10
CA THR A 89 -8.21 -13.11 -14.46
C THR A 89 -9.61 -12.65 -14.05
N GLY A 90 -10.62 -12.95 -14.87
CA GLY A 90 -12.01 -12.60 -14.57
C GLY A 90 -12.54 -13.26 -13.29
N ALA A 91 -12.08 -14.48 -12.96
CA ALA A 91 -12.43 -15.14 -11.70
C ALA A 91 -11.71 -14.50 -10.51
N GLY A 92 -10.46 -14.07 -10.68
CA GLY A 92 -9.68 -13.42 -9.63
C GLY A 92 -10.22 -12.05 -9.26
N SER A 93 -10.72 -11.26 -10.21
CA SER A 93 -11.34 -9.95 -9.92
C SER A 93 -12.63 -10.09 -9.11
N ILE A 94 -13.45 -11.11 -9.39
CA ILE A 94 -14.64 -11.45 -8.59
C ILE A 94 -14.23 -11.87 -7.17
N ALA A 95 -13.21 -12.73 -7.03
CA ALA A 95 -12.70 -13.15 -5.73
C ALA A 95 -12.16 -11.96 -4.92
N TRP A 96 -11.44 -11.05 -5.58
CA TRP A 96 -10.94 -9.82 -4.96
C TRP A 96 -12.07 -8.94 -4.42
N LEU A 97 -13.12 -8.72 -5.22
CA LEU A 97 -14.30 -7.96 -4.79
C LEU A 97 -14.99 -8.62 -3.58
N ALA A 98 -15.12 -9.95 -3.59
CA ALA A 98 -15.68 -10.69 -2.47
C ALA A 98 -14.85 -10.53 -1.19
N LEU A 99 -13.52 -10.59 -1.28
CA LEU A 99 -12.61 -10.40 -0.15
C LEU A 99 -12.70 -8.99 0.43
N ILE A 100 -12.73 -7.96 -0.42
CA ILE A 100 -12.88 -6.56 0.02
C ILE A 100 -14.25 -6.35 0.67
N ALA A 101 -15.33 -6.88 0.07
CA ALA A 101 -16.67 -6.80 0.65
C ALA A 101 -16.74 -7.47 2.03
N LEU A 102 -16.13 -8.64 2.19
CA LEU A 102 -16.10 -9.38 3.45
C LEU A 102 -15.24 -8.66 4.51
N ALA A 103 -14.10 -8.08 4.11
CA ALA A 103 -13.28 -7.25 4.99
C ALA A 103 -14.05 -6.02 5.48
N CYS A 104 -14.68 -5.27 4.57
CA CYS A 104 -15.53 -4.12 4.91
C CYS A 104 -16.70 -4.51 5.82
N PHE A 105 -17.36 -5.63 5.53
CA PHE A 105 -18.46 -6.15 6.36
C PHE A 105 -17.99 -6.50 7.78
N GLY A 106 -16.82 -7.15 7.91
CA GLY A 106 -16.24 -7.47 9.21
C GLY A 106 -15.94 -6.23 10.05
N VAL A 107 -15.36 -5.19 9.43
CA VAL A 107 -15.12 -3.89 10.09
C VAL A 107 -16.44 -3.20 10.47
N TYR A 108 -17.41 -3.17 9.56
CA TYR A 108 -18.74 -2.58 9.81
C TYR A 108 -19.48 -3.30 10.94
N HIS A 109 -19.43 -4.64 10.97
CA HIS A 109 -20.06 -5.44 12.02
C HIS A 109 -19.48 -5.09 13.40
N VAL A 110 -18.16 -4.96 13.50
CA VAL A 110 -17.49 -4.56 14.75
C VAL A 110 -17.86 -3.12 15.14
N TYR A 111 -17.90 -2.20 14.18
CA TYR A 111 -18.30 -0.81 14.40
C TYR A 111 -19.74 -0.69 14.92
N ARG A 112 -20.69 -1.42 14.30
CA ARG A 112 -22.09 -1.44 14.71
C ARG A 112 -22.22 -1.96 16.14
N ARG A 113 -21.48 -3.03 16.47
CA ARG A 113 -21.48 -3.63 17.81
C ARG A 113 -20.89 -2.70 18.86
N ALA A 114 -19.82 -1.97 18.53
CA ALA A 114 -19.21 -0.98 19.40
C ALA A 114 -20.12 0.22 19.72
N ARG A 115 -21.20 0.42 18.95
CA ARG A 115 -22.17 1.52 19.13
C ARG A 115 -23.48 1.10 19.81
N GLU A 116 -23.68 -0.20 19.99
CA GLU A 116 -24.80 -0.77 20.74
C GLU A 116 -24.49 -0.90 22.25
N TYR A 117 -23.22 -0.78 22.64
CA TYR A 117 -22.74 -0.68 24.02
C TYR A 117 -22.56 0.78 24.42
#